data_AF-A0A3D1GCK5-F1
#
_entry.id   AF-A0A3D1GCK5-F1
#
_cell.length_a   1.000
_cell.length_b   1.000
_cell.length_c   1.000
_cell.angle_alpha   90.00
_cell.angle_beta   90.00
_cell.angle_gamma   90.00
#
_symmetry.space_group_name_H-M   'P 1'
#
loop_
_entity.id
_entity.type
_entity.pdbx_description
1 polymer ?
#
loop_
_entity_poly.entity_id
_entity_poly.type
_entity_poly.pdbx_seq_one_letter_code
_entity_poly.pdbx_strand_id
1 'polypeptide(L)'
;TASVFGEMLVFQNLLKELDDPKEKLALLIGKIDDTIATVFRQISMNRFEHAMHTARREEGELTTDRFSELWMEQQKALYGDSVSLTEEYGIWWSYIPHFLHTPGYVYAYAF
;
A
#
# COMPACT_ATOMS: atom_id res chain seq x y z
N THR A 1 -12.20 3.93 -10.71
CA THR A 1 -13.63 3.52 -10.65
C THR A 1 -14.55 4.74 -10.64
N ALA A 2 -15.87 4.56 -10.80
CA ALA A 2 -16.85 5.65 -10.71
C ALA A 2 -16.85 6.35 -9.34
N SER A 3 -16.63 5.60 -8.24
CA SER A 3 -16.54 6.17 -6.89
C SER A 3 -15.33 7.10 -6.75
N VAL A 4 -14.13 6.66 -7.15
CA VAL A 4 -12.90 7.47 -7.10
C VAL A 4 -13.04 8.74 -7.94
N PHE A 5 -13.70 8.66 -9.09
CA PHE A 5 -13.99 9.85 -9.91
C PHE A 5 -14.92 10.83 -9.18
N GLY A 6 -16.00 10.33 -8.55
CA GLY A 6 -16.91 11.14 -7.74
C GLY A 6 -16.19 11.82 -6.55
N GLU A 7 -15.35 11.08 -5.84
CA GLU A 7 -14.51 11.61 -4.76
C GLU A 7 -13.58 12.73 -5.25
N MET A 8 -12.99 12.59 -6.44
CA MET A 8 -12.15 13.64 -7.03
C MET A 8 -12.94 14.92 -7.35
N LEU A 9 -14.17 14.80 -7.83
CA LEU A 9 -15.03 15.96 -8.08
C LEU A 9 -15.35 16.71 -6.78
N VAL A 10 -15.74 15.98 -5.73
CA VAL A 10 -16.02 16.57 -4.41
C VAL A 10 -14.76 17.22 -3.82
N PHE A 11 -13.62 16.53 -3.88
CA PHE A 11 -12.33 17.08 -3.44
C PHE A 11 -11.99 18.39 -4.15
N GLN A 12 -12.14 18.45 -5.47
CA GLN A 12 -11.87 19.66 -6.25
C GLN A 12 -12.85 20.79 -5.90
N ASN A 13 -14.11 20.47 -5.60
CA ASN A 13 -15.08 21.48 -5.18
C ASN A 13 -14.71 22.06 -3.81
N LEU A 14 -14.47 21.20 -2.82
CA LEU A 14 -14.08 21.61 -1.48
C LEU A 14 -12.80 22.45 -1.49
N LEU A 15 -11.78 22.05 -2.24
CA LEU A 15 -10.51 22.78 -2.31
C LEU A 15 -10.69 24.22 -2.85
N LYS A 16 -11.66 24.45 -3.73
CA LYS A 16 -11.99 25.79 -4.28
C LYS A 16 -12.78 26.65 -3.31
N GLU A 17 -13.63 26.04 -2.48
CA GLU A 17 -14.52 26.72 -1.55
C GLU A 17 -13.86 27.06 -0.21
N LEU A 18 -12.86 26.29 0.21
CA LEU A 18 -12.11 26.58 1.42
C LEU A 18 -11.34 27.90 1.27
N ASP A 19 -11.27 28.70 2.34
CA ASP A 19 -10.47 29.92 2.41
C ASP A 19 -9.29 29.80 3.39
N ASP A 20 -9.46 29.05 4.49
CA ASP A 20 -8.40 28.83 5.48
C ASP A 20 -7.27 27.97 4.89
N PRO A 21 -6.03 28.48 4.82
CA PRO A 21 -4.88 27.71 4.38
C PRO A 21 -4.64 26.42 5.16
N LYS A 22 -5.01 26.37 6.46
CA LYS A 22 -4.85 25.17 7.29
C LYS A 22 -5.82 24.07 6.89
N GLU A 23 -7.06 24.42 6.59
CA GLU A 23 -8.06 23.45 6.12
C GLU A 23 -7.70 22.91 4.74
N LYS A 24 -7.20 23.77 3.83
CA LYS A 24 -6.67 23.34 2.54
C LYS A 24 -5.50 22.36 2.69
N LEU A 25 -4.56 22.67 3.58
CA LEU A 25 -3.41 21.81 3.84
C LEU A 25 -3.86 20.44 4.39
N ALA A 26 -4.78 20.42 5.35
CA ALA A 26 -5.32 19.18 5.90
C ALA A 26 -6.00 18.33 4.81
N LEU A 27 -6.79 18.95 3.94
CA LEU A 27 -7.46 18.26 2.83
C LEU A 27 -6.44 17.67 1.82
N LEU A 28 -5.38 18.42 1.50
CA LEU A 28 -4.31 17.96 0.62
C LEU A 28 -3.52 16.80 1.23
N ILE A 29 -3.17 16.86 2.51
CA ILE A 29 -2.47 15.78 3.22
C ILE A 29 -3.32 14.52 3.20
N GLY A 30 -4.62 14.62 3.56
CA GLY A 30 -5.53 13.47 3.51
C GLY A 30 -5.58 12.83 2.12
N LYS A 31 -5.62 13.65 1.06
CA LYS A 31 -5.61 13.11 -0.31
C LYS A 31 -4.31 12.41 -0.68
N ILE A 32 -3.17 12.91 -0.21
CA ILE A 32 -1.87 12.28 -0.42
C ILE A 32 -1.82 10.93 0.33
N ASP A 33 -2.23 10.90 1.59
CA ASP A 33 -2.25 9.68 2.41
C ASP A 33 -3.15 8.60 1.79
N ASP A 34 -4.35 8.98 1.33
CA ASP A 34 -5.28 8.07 0.64
C ASP A 34 -4.67 7.51 -0.65
N THR A 35 -3.94 8.33 -1.39
CA THR A 35 -3.27 7.92 -2.64
C THR A 35 -2.13 6.94 -2.34
N ILE A 36 -1.34 7.18 -1.29
CA ILE A 36 -0.30 6.26 -0.83
C ILE A 36 -0.92 4.92 -0.42
N ALA A 37 -2.02 4.94 0.34
CA ALA A 37 -2.70 3.74 0.81
C ALA A 37 -3.37 2.94 -0.32
N THR A 38 -3.91 3.60 -1.33
CA THR A 38 -4.71 2.96 -2.39
C THR A 38 -3.87 2.51 -3.57
N VAL A 39 -2.79 3.22 -3.90
CA VAL A 39 -1.96 2.90 -5.08
C VAL A 39 -0.64 2.28 -4.66
N PHE A 40 0.20 3.06 -3.95
CA PHE A 40 1.58 2.66 -3.69
C PHE A 40 1.68 1.45 -2.76
N ARG A 41 0.88 1.45 -1.68
CA ARG A 41 0.81 0.32 -0.75
C ARG A 41 0.30 -0.95 -1.43
N GLN A 42 -0.70 -0.82 -2.30
CA GLN A 42 -1.27 -1.98 -3.02
C GLN A 42 -0.28 -2.54 -4.06
N ILE A 43 0.48 -1.68 -4.73
CA ILE A 43 1.59 -2.11 -5.62
C ILE A 43 2.65 -2.86 -4.82
N SER A 44 3.05 -2.36 -3.65
CA SER A 44 4.02 -3.03 -2.79
C SER A 44 3.50 -4.41 -2.31
N MET A 45 2.23 -4.49 -1.92
CA MET A 45 1.58 -5.76 -1.58
C MET A 45 1.53 -6.74 -2.76
N ASN A 46 1.22 -6.27 -3.96
CA ASN A 46 1.22 -7.10 -5.17
C ASN A 46 2.62 -7.63 -5.51
N ARG A 47 3.65 -6.79 -5.36
CA ARG A 47 5.05 -7.22 -5.54
C ARG A 47 5.48 -8.23 -4.49
N PHE A 48 5.06 -8.05 -3.23
CA PHE A 48 5.30 -9.03 -2.18
C PHE A 48 4.63 -10.36 -2.52
N GLU A 49 3.37 -10.33 -2.94
CA GLU A 49 2.63 -11.53 -3.34
C GLU A 49 3.31 -12.27 -4.49
N HIS A 50 3.77 -11.53 -5.50
CA HIS A 50 4.58 -12.09 -6.57
C HIS A 50 5.87 -12.73 -6.05
N ALA A 51 6.63 -12.04 -5.20
CA ALA A 51 7.89 -12.52 -4.64
C ALA A 51 7.69 -13.78 -3.77
N MET A 52 6.67 -13.81 -2.91
CA MET A 52 6.33 -14.97 -2.08
C MET A 52 6.00 -16.19 -2.95
N HIS A 53 5.19 -16.01 -3.99
CA HIS A 53 4.80 -17.12 -4.86
C HIS A 53 5.96 -17.62 -5.72
N THR A 54 6.85 -16.73 -6.16
CA THR A 54 8.07 -17.10 -6.90
C THR A 54 9.04 -17.86 -5.99
N ALA A 55 9.36 -17.33 -4.81
CA ALA A 55 10.21 -18.02 -3.84
C ALA A 55 9.64 -19.40 -3.46
N ARG A 56 8.33 -19.52 -3.23
CA ARG A 56 7.70 -20.81 -2.92
C ARG A 56 7.88 -21.85 -4.02
N ARG A 57 7.89 -21.42 -5.30
CA ARG A 57 8.10 -22.30 -6.46
C ARG A 57 9.55 -22.72 -6.62
N GLU A 58 10.49 -21.81 -6.35
CA GLU A 58 11.92 -22.01 -6.61
C GLU A 58 12.65 -22.65 -5.42
N GLU A 59 12.33 -22.22 -4.20
CA GLU A 59 13.03 -22.59 -2.96
C GLU A 59 12.33 -23.73 -2.22
N GLY A 60 11.04 -23.99 -2.49
CA GLY A 60 10.24 -24.94 -1.72
C GLY A 60 9.52 -24.29 -0.54
N GLU A 61 9.29 -25.03 0.55
CA GLU A 61 8.60 -24.50 1.73
C GLU A 61 9.37 -23.31 2.34
N LEU A 62 8.64 -22.23 2.64
CA LEU A 62 9.23 -20.99 3.16
C LEU A 62 8.98 -20.87 4.66
N THR A 63 10.01 -20.45 5.40
CA THR A 63 9.90 -20.11 6.82
C THR A 63 9.23 -18.75 7.02
N THR A 64 8.72 -18.49 8.21
CA THR A 64 8.17 -17.17 8.60
C THR A 64 9.20 -16.05 8.43
N ASP A 65 10.47 -16.32 8.72
CA ASP A 65 11.56 -15.36 8.53
C ASP A 65 11.73 -15.02 7.05
N ARG A 66 11.68 -16.02 6.16
CA ARG A 66 11.80 -15.80 4.72
C ARG A 66 10.65 -14.96 4.16
N PHE A 67 9.41 -15.19 4.63
CA PHE A 67 8.29 -14.30 4.30
C PHE A 67 8.53 -12.87 4.78
N SER A 68 9.04 -12.72 6.00
CA SER A 68 9.30 -11.41 6.60
C SER A 68 10.41 -10.64 5.88
N GLU A 69 11.45 -11.33 5.40
CA GLU A 69 12.49 -10.75 4.54
C GLU A 69 11.92 -10.22 3.22
N LEU A 70 11.16 -11.05 2.51
CA LEU A 70 10.53 -10.68 1.23
C LEU A 70 9.57 -9.50 1.43
N TRP A 71 8.81 -9.49 2.53
CA TRP A 71 7.97 -8.36 2.90
C TRP A 71 8.81 -7.09 3.07
N MET A 72 9.83 -7.13 3.93
CA MET A 72 10.68 -5.98 4.22
C MET A 72 11.38 -5.44 2.97
N GLU A 73 11.79 -6.29 2.03
CA GLU A 73 12.35 -5.86 0.74
C GLU A 73 11.38 -4.97 -0.03
N GLN A 74 10.12 -5.39 -0.16
CA GLN A 74 9.11 -4.62 -0.88
C GLN A 74 8.65 -3.36 -0.14
N GLN A 75 8.73 -3.37 1.20
CA GLN A 75 8.47 -2.19 2.02
C GLN A 75 9.59 -1.16 1.90
N LYS A 76 10.86 -1.60 1.91
CA LYS A 76 12.02 -0.72 1.66
C LYS A 76 11.96 -0.10 0.27
N ALA A 77 11.59 -0.87 -0.75
CA ALA A 77 11.41 -0.35 -2.11
C ALA A 77 10.27 0.69 -2.22
N LEU A 78 9.22 0.56 -1.40
CA LEU A 78 8.11 1.52 -1.34
C LEU A 78 8.54 2.84 -0.70
N TYR A 79 9.15 2.78 0.49
CA TYR A 79 9.41 3.99 1.28
C TYR A 79 10.79 4.63 1.02
N GLY A 80 11.77 3.89 0.50
CA GLY A 80 13.14 4.37 0.39
C GLY A 80 13.66 4.90 1.72
N ASP A 81 14.29 6.08 1.69
CA ASP A 81 14.86 6.72 2.87
C ASP A 81 13.87 7.63 3.63
N SER A 82 12.58 7.62 3.27
CA SER A 82 11.58 8.52 3.86
C SER A 82 11.17 8.13 5.28
N VAL A 83 11.34 6.86 5.67
CA VAL A 83 11.02 6.34 7.01
C VAL A 83 12.05 5.32 7.47
N SER A 84 12.16 5.13 8.78
CA SER A 84 12.91 4.01 9.37
C SER A 84 11.96 2.84 9.63
N LEU A 85 12.15 1.73 8.92
CA LEU A 85 11.40 0.49 9.15
C LEU A 85 12.02 -0.28 10.32
N THR A 86 11.22 -0.56 11.34
CA THR A 86 11.66 -1.34 12.50
C THR A 86 11.62 -2.84 12.20
N GLU A 87 12.30 -3.63 13.02
CA GLU A 87 12.35 -5.10 12.87
C GLU A 87 10.97 -5.73 12.99
N GLU A 88 10.13 -5.22 13.91
CA GLU A 88 8.78 -5.71 14.16
C GLU A 88 7.85 -5.48 12.96
N TYR A 89 8.19 -4.58 12.05
CA TYR A 89 7.44 -4.40 10.80
C TYR A 89 7.54 -5.62 9.87
N GLY A 90 8.54 -6.48 10.08
CA GLY A 90 8.75 -7.69 9.29
C GLY A 90 7.58 -8.66 9.30
N ILE A 91 6.84 -8.78 10.41
CA ILE A 91 5.72 -9.73 10.53
C ILE A 91 4.39 -9.20 10.00
N TRP A 92 4.35 -7.93 9.56
CA TRP A 92 3.09 -7.25 9.22
C TRP A 92 2.39 -7.82 7.99
N TRP A 93 3.08 -8.59 7.14
CA TRP A 93 2.42 -9.33 6.06
C TRP A 93 1.35 -10.30 6.58
N SER A 94 1.51 -10.82 7.81
CA SER A 94 0.67 -11.90 8.35
C SER A 94 -0.76 -11.47 8.69
N TYR A 95 -1.01 -10.18 8.96
CA TYR A 95 -2.37 -9.70 9.26
C TYR A 95 -3.16 -9.31 8.00
N ILE A 96 -2.54 -9.31 6.82
CA ILE A 96 -3.17 -8.86 5.59
C ILE A 96 -4.00 -10.03 5.01
N PRO A 97 -5.34 -9.99 5.08
CA PRO A 97 -6.19 -11.12 4.72
C PRO A 97 -6.14 -11.46 3.23
N HIS A 98 -5.84 -10.47 2.39
CA HIS A 98 -5.91 -10.61 0.93
C HIS A 98 -4.92 -11.64 0.39
N PHE A 99 -3.78 -11.86 1.05
CA PHE A 99 -2.81 -12.88 0.63
C PHE A 99 -3.31 -14.32 0.80
N LEU A 100 -4.28 -14.54 1.69
CA LEU A 100 -4.82 -15.87 2.00
C LEU A 100 -6.21 -16.08 1.38
N HIS A 101 -7.10 -15.11 1.53
CA HIS A 101 -8.50 -15.28 1.18
C HIS A 101 -8.79 -14.91 -0.28
N THR A 102 -8.01 -14.01 -0.87
CA THR A 102 -8.22 -13.52 -2.23
C THR A 102 -6.89 -13.30 -2.98
N PRO A 103 -6.08 -14.35 -3.19
CA PRO A 103 -4.77 -14.18 -3.82
C PRO A 103 -4.87 -13.55 -5.21
N GLY A 104 -3.97 -12.63 -5.52
CA GLY A 104 -3.92 -11.91 -6.79
C GLY A 104 -4.95 -10.79 -6.93
N TYR A 105 -5.68 -10.43 -5.87
CA TYR A 105 -6.72 -9.39 -5.94
C TYR A 105 -6.17 -7.96 -5.80
N VAL A 106 -5.15 -7.75 -4.97
CA VAL A 106 -4.73 -6.41 -4.52
C VAL A 106 -4.29 -5.48 -5.66
N TYR A 107 -3.87 -6.01 -6.81
CA TYR A 107 -3.54 -5.18 -7.97
C TYR A 107 -4.73 -4.35 -8.46
N ALA A 108 -5.97 -4.85 -8.28
CA ALA A 108 -7.19 -4.23 -8.79
C ALA A 108 -7.52 -2.90 -8.10
N TYR A 109 -6.91 -2.60 -6.94
CA TYR A 109 -7.02 -1.29 -6.31
C TYR A 109 -6.18 -0.21 -6.99
N ALA A 110 -5.04 -0.60 -7.56
CA ALA A 110 -4.11 0.33 -8.20
C ALA A 110 -4.39 0.54 -9.71
N PHE A 111 -5.35 -0.20 -10.27
CA PHE A 111 -5.77 -0.15 -11.68
C PHE A 111 -7.14 0.53 -11.83
#